data_AF-A0A1C3K291-F1
#
_entry.id   AF-A0A1C3K291-F1
#
_cell.length_a   1.000
_cell.length_b   1.000
_cell.length_c   1.000
_cell.angle_alpha   90.00
_cell.angle_beta   90.00
_cell.angle_gamma   90.00
#
_symmetry.space_group_name_H-M   'P 1'
#
loop_
_entity.id
_entity.type
_entity.pdbx_description
1 polymer ?
#
loop_
_entity_poly.entity_id
_entity_poly.type
_entity_poly.pdbx_seq_one_letter_code
_entity_poly.pdbx_strand_id
1 'polypeptide(L)'
;MTQTAEIQCGDDAFAGLVALFNAVVFRKFPEATIEPDDMEEMVDMLQTLRPGLRELAMLRGMVAVTRRDWQGASAIFTDLRDRGLCSPSSDAMAVFCMGLLGDADWRAAADALLAGQRVTDSHRLLVQALVARQDLERAAREASVKGVYDEPDSVRELIEQNQRSQEAALTDMGAAASAPAATIAPAGAYLRV
;
A
#
# COMPACT_ATOMS: atom_id res chain seq x y z
N MET A 1 -11.89 1.69 -49.31
CA MET A 1 -11.89 2.69 -48.23
C MET A 1 -12.08 1.92 -46.94
N THR A 2 -10.97 1.62 -46.26
CA THR A 2 -10.93 0.79 -45.06
C THR A 2 -11.40 1.62 -43.87
N GLN A 3 -12.54 1.27 -43.30
CA GLN A 3 -13.08 1.87 -42.09
C GLN A 3 -12.34 1.25 -40.90
N THR A 4 -11.37 1.96 -40.33
CA THR A 4 -10.78 1.61 -39.03
C THR A 4 -11.84 1.82 -37.97
N ALA A 5 -12.40 0.72 -37.47
CA ALA A 5 -13.18 0.72 -36.25
C ALA A 5 -12.26 1.13 -35.11
N GLU A 6 -12.40 2.38 -34.64
CA GLU A 6 -11.87 2.79 -33.34
C GLU A 6 -12.52 1.87 -32.31
N ILE A 7 -11.72 0.97 -31.75
CA ILE A 7 -12.12 0.17 -30.61
C ILE A 7 -12.34 1.19 -29.48
N GLN A 8 -13.59 1.55 -29.20
CA GLN A 8 -13.98 2.12 -27.92
C GLN A 8 -13.75 1.04 -26.86
N CYS A 9 -12.49 0.79 -26.52
CA CYS A 9 -12.08 0.20 -25.25
C CYS A 9 -12.22 1.33 -24.21
N GLY A 10 -13.45 1.83 -24.09
CA GLY A 10 -13.78 3.06 -23.38
C GLY A 10 -14.33 2.68 -22.03
N ASP A 11 -13.59 2.98 -20.98
CA ASP A 11 -14.04 3.03 -19.60
C ASP A 11 -14.32 1.66 -18.92
N ASP A 12 -15.04 0.71 -19.52
CA ASP A 12 -15.35 -0.58 -18.87
C ASP A 12 -14.12 -1.49 -18.75
N ALA A 13 -13.33 -1.60 -19.82
CA ALA A 13 -12.07 -2.36 -19.80
C ALA A 13 -11.04 -1.73 -18.84
N PHE A 14 -11.03 -0.40 -18.79
CA PHE A 14 -10.19 0.37 -17.88
C PHE A 14 -10.61 0.16 -16.42
N ALA A 15 -11.91 0.27 -16.11
CA ALA A 15 -12.46 0.02 -14.79
C ALA A 15 -12.23 -1.43 -14.35
N GLY A 16 -12.37 -2.39 -15.26
CA GLY A 16 -12.08 -3.80 -15.02
C GLY A 16 -10.60 -4.05 -14.66
N LEU A 17 -9.68 -3.42 -15.40
CA LEU A 17 -8.24 -3.57 -15.16
C LEU A 17 -7.80 -2.87 -13.87
N VAL A 18 -8.37 -1.70 -13.56
CA VAL A 18 -8.25 -1.02 -12.27
C VAL A 18 -8.78 -1.89 -11.12
N ALA A 19 -9.94 -2.52 -11.27
CA ALA A 19 -10.51 -3.41 -10.27
C ALA A 19 -9.66 -4.67 -10.05
N LEU A 20 -9.16 -5.27 -11.13
CA LEU A 20 -8.24 -6.41 -11.07
C LEU A 20 -6.94 -6.03 -10.38
N PHE A 21 -6.34 -4.89 -10.73
CA PHE A 21 -5.15 -4.39 -10.08
C PHE A 21 -5.39 -4.19 -8.58
N ASN A 22 -6.51 -3.56 -8.21
CA ASN A 22 -6.85 -3.38 -6.80
C ASN A 22 -6.99 -4.71 -6.06
N ALA A 23 -7.65 -5.69 -6.68
CA ALA A 23 -7.88 -7.00 -6.10
C ALA A 23 -6.60 -7.84 -5.96
N VAL A 24 -5.63 -7.67 -6.85
CA VAL A 24 -4.41 -8.48 -6.86
C VAL A 24 -3.27 -7.84 -6.06
N VAL A 25 -3.13 -6.52 -6.15
CA VAL A 25 -2.03 -5.78 -5.51
C VAL A 25 -2.31 -5.48 -4.04
N PHE A 26 -3.53 -5.03 -3.71
CA PHE A 26 -3.82 -4.55 -2.36
C PHE A 26 -4.43 -5.61 -1.44
N ARG A 27 -4.84 -6.78 -1.95
CA ARG A 27 -5.45 -7.84 -1.12
C ARG A 27 -4.48 -8.52 -0.16
N LYS A 28 -3.18 -8.55 -0.49
CA LYS A 28 -2.12 -9.15 0.34
C LYS A 28 -0.87 -8.27 0.43
N PHE A 29 -1.02 -6.95 0.42
CA PHE A 29 0.14 -6.06 0.59
C PHE A 29 0.90 -6.39 1.90
N PRO A 30 2.24 -6.48 1.91
CA PRO A 30 3.19 -6.22 0.82
C PRO A 30 3.54 -7.43 -0.08
N GLU A 31 3.01 -8.62 0.21
CA GLU A 31 3.16 -9.83 -0.61
C GLU A 31 2.11 -9.83 -1.73
N ALA A 32 2.33 -9.00 -2.75
CA ALA A 32 1.49 -9.02 -3.95
C ALA A 32 1.40 -10.46 -4.51
N THR A 33 0.20 -10.86 -4.92
CA THR A 33 -0.03 -12.23 -5.44
C THR A 33 0.34 -12.35 -6.94
N ILE A 34 0.83 -11.26 -7.54
CA ILE A 34 1.25 -11.17 -8.94
C ILE A 34 2.76 -10.94 -9.00
N GLU A 35 3.40 -11.49 -10.03
CA GLU A 35 4.81 -11.23 -10.28
C GLU A 35 5.00 -9.74 -10.66
N PRO A 36 6.08 -9.08 -10.21
CA PRO A 36 6.26 -7.66 -10.50
C PRO A 36 6.28 -7.30 -12.00
N ASP A 37 6.68 -8.25 -12.85
CA ASP A 37 6.73 -8.07 -14.31
C ASP A 37 5.31 -8.04 -14.91
N ASP A 38 4.41 -8.94 -14.49
CA ASP A 38 2.99 -8.91 -14.87
C ASP A 38 2.32 -7.59 -14.44
N MET A 39 2.71 -7.07 -13.27
CA MET A 39 2.20 -5.79 -12.77
C MET A 39 2.65 -4.62 -13.64
N GLU A 40 3.91 -4.63 -14.10
CA GLU A 40 4.45 -3.63 -15.02
C GLU A 40 3.73 -3.67 -16.38
N GLU A 41 3.51 -4.87 -16.94
CA GLU A 41 2.75 -5.03 -18.18
C GLU A 41 1.33 -4.47 -18.08
N MET A 42 0.64 -4.71 -16.96
CA MET A 42 -0.68 -4.13 -16.70
C MET A 42 -0.64 -2.60 -16.65
N VAL A 43 0.38 -2.01 -16.03
CA VAL A 43 0.55 -0.55 -15.95
C VAL A 43 0.84 0.04 -17.32
N ASP A 44 1.67 -0.61 -18.14
CA ASP A 44 1.98 -0.17 -19.50
C ASP A 44 0.77 -0.26 -20.42
N MET A 45 -0.07 -1.28 -20.24
CA MET A 45 -1.36 -1.38 -20.93
C MET A 45 -2.29 -0.23 -20.54
N LEU A 46 -2.40 0.10 -19.25
CA LEU A 46 -3.19 1.24 -18.79
C LEU A 46 -2.66 2.58 -19.31
N GLN A 47 -1.33 2.75 -19.35
CA GLN A 47 -0.69 3.94 -19.91
C GLN A 47 -0.98 4.09 -21.41
N THR A 48 -1.01 2.99 -22.15
CA THR A 48 -1.37 2.98 -23.59
C THR A 48 -2.84 3.37 -23.79
N LEU A 49 -3.73 2.89 -22.93
CA LEU A 49 -5.17 3.17 -23.02
C LEU A 49 -5.54 4.58 -22.54
N ARG A 50 -4.88 5.09 -21.48
CA ARG A 50 -5.17 6.39 -20.86
C ARG A 50 -3.89 7.10 -20.40
N PRO A 51 -3.13 7.73 -21.31
CA PRO A 51 -1.80 8.24 -20.99
C PRO A 51 -1.75 9.42 -20.00
N GLY A 52 -2.89 10.07 -19.74
CA GLY A 52 -3.02 11.21 -18.83
C GLY A 52 -3.54 10.85 -17.43
N LEU A 53 -3.72 9.55 -17.12
CA LEU A 53 -4.25 9.13 -15.84
C LEU A 53 -3.21 9.39 -14.73
N ARG A 54 -3.58 10.23 -13.75
CA ARG A 54 -2.69 10.66 -12.66
C ARG A 54 -2.33 9.50 -11.74
N GLU A 55 -3.26 8.57 -11.63
CA GLU A 55 -3.17 7.35 -10.84
C GLU A 55 -2.11 6.38 -11.37
N LEU A 56 -1.66 6.50 -12.63
CA LEU A 56 -0.58 5.64 -13.17
C LEU A 56 0.73 5.79 -12.42
N ALA A 57 1.06 7.01 -11.98
CA ALA A 57 2.25 7.24 -11.18
C ALA A 57 2.16 6.52 -9.82
N MET A 58 0.97 6.44 -9.21
CA MET A 58 0.76 5.64 -8.00
C MET A 58 1.00 4.16 -8.26
N LEU A 59 0.50 3.61 -9.38
CA LEU A 59 0.69 2.21 -9.74
C LEU A 59 2.16 1.88 -10.03
N ARG A 60 2.88 2.78 -10.71
CA ARG A 60 4.34 2.64 -10.93
C ARG A 60 5.11 2.63 -9.62
N GLY A 61 4.73 3.47 -8.65
CA GLY A 61 5.29 3.43 -7.31
C GLY A 61 5.06 2.08 -6.61
N MET A 62 3.87 1.51 -6.78
CA MET A 62 3.55 0.19 -6.22
C MET A 62 4.35 -0.95 -6.90
N VAL A 63 4.58 -0.89 -8.21
CA VAL A 63 5.49 -1.82 -8.92
C VAL A 63 6.91 -1.75 -8.35
N ALA A 64 7.43 -0.53 -8.12
CA ALA A 64 8.74 -0.37 -7.50
C ALA A 64 8.79 -0.97 -6.08
N VAL A 65 7.71 -0.80 -5.29
CA VAL A 65 7.57 -1.42 -3.96
C VAL A 65 7.58 -2.95 -4.04
N THR A 66 6.87 -3.56 -4.99
CA THR A 66 6.86 -5.03 -5.12
C THR A 66 8.20 -5.59 -5.59
N ARG A 67 8.95 -4.82 -6.39
CA ARG A 67 10.35 -5.10 -6.77
C ARG A 67 11.36 -4.85 -5.65
N ARG A 68 10.93 -4.32 -4.50
CA ARG A 68 11.80 -3.84 -3.40
C ARG A 68 12.78 -2.75 -3.86
N ASP A 69 12.45 -2.04 -4.93
CA ASP A 69 13.15 -0.83 -5.36
C ASP A 69 12.63 0.36 -4.54
N TRP A 70 13.07 0.42 -3.27
CA TRP A 70 12.64 1.44 -2.32
C TRP A 70 13.06 2.84 -2.74
N GLN A 71 14.18 2.96 -3.46
CA GLN A 71 14.70 4.25 -3.95
C GLN A 71 13.84 4.77 -5.10
N GLY A 72 13.54 3.92 -6.10
CA GLY A 72 12.63 4.25 -7.19
C GLY A 72 11.22 4.57 -6.67
N ALA A 73 10.70 3.75 -5.77
CA ALA A 73 9.41 3.98 -5.12
C ALA A 73 9.36 5.33 -4.39
N SER A 74 10.38 5.63 -3.57
CA SER A 74 10.47 6.89 -2.83
C SER A 74 10.50 8.11 -3.75
N ALA A 75 11.26 8.05 -4.85
CA ALA A 75 11.31 9.12 -5.83
C ALA A 75 9.94 9.36 -6.49
N ILE A 76 9.21 8.29 -6.85
CA ILE A 76 7.89 8.39 -7.46
C ILE A 76 6.86 8.99 -6.49
N PHE A 77 6.79 8.50 -5.25
CA PHE A 77 5.83 9.02 -4.27
C PHE A 77 6.17 10.45 -3.83
N THR A 78 7.46 10.81 -3.80
CA THR A 78 7.89 12.19 -3.56
C THR A 78 7.49 13.13 -4.70
N ASP A 79 7.67 12.73 -5.97
CA ASP A 79 7.19 13.52 -7.13
C ASP A 79 5.67 13.74 -7.06
N LEU A 80 4.91 12.69 -6.70
CA LEU A 80 3.46 12.79 -6.51
C LEU A 80 3.08 13.81 -5.43
N ARG A 81 3.82 13.83 -4.33
CA ARG A 81 3.65 14.79 -3.24
C ARG A 81 3.97 16.22 -3.69
N ASP A 82 5.12 16.42 -4.32
CA ASP A 82 5.60 17.74 -4.73
C ASP A 82 4.71 18.37 -5.81
N ARG A 83 4.08 17.54 -6.65
CA ARG A 83 3.10 17.96 -7.66
C ARG A 83 1.69 18.18 -7.12
N GLY A 84 1.46 17.98 -5.83
CA GLY A 84 0.13 18.11 -5.20
C GLY A 84 -0.87 17.06 -5.69
N LEU A 85 -0.39 15.96 -6.24
CA LEU A 85 -1.20 14.83 -6.71
C LEU A 85 -1.30 13.72 -5.63
N CYS A 86 -0.78 14.00 -4.43
CA CYS A 86 -0.75 13.04 -3.35
C CYS A 86 -2.15 12.73 -2.82
N SER A 87 -2.41 11.44 -2.63
CA SER A 87 -3.41 10.93 -1.71
C SER A 87 -2.75 10.62 -0.36
N PRO A 88 -3.51 10.53 0.74
CA PRO A 88 -2.97 10.06 2.02
C PRO A 88 -2.26 8.70 1.92
N SER A 89 -2.63 7.88 0.93
CA SER A 89 -2.04 6.58 0.68
C SER A 89 -0.68 6.67 -0.02
N SER A 90 -0.47 7.64 -0.92
CA SER A 90 0.87 7.88 -1.50
C SER A 90 1.81 8.50 -0.47
N ASP A 91 1.31 9.38 0.41
CA ASP A 91 2.10 9.89 1.55
C ASP A 91 2.48 8.76 2.51
N ALA A 92 1.55 7.85 2.82
CA ALA A 92 1.83 6.66 3.63
C ALA A 92 2.90 5.76 3.00
N MET A 93 2.85 5.54 1.68
CA MET A 93 3.86 4.76 0.98
C MET A 93 5.21 5.47 0.89
N ALA A 94 5.24 6.80 0.74
CA ALA A 94 6.47 7.58 0.83
C ALA A 94 7.12 7.41 2.21
N VAL A 95 6.35 7.58 3.29
CA VAL A 95 6.82 7.38 4.68
C VAL A 95 7.36 5.97 4.87
N PHE A 96 6.65 4.96 4.36
CA PHE A 96 7.10 3.58 4.41
C PHE A 96 8.46 3.39 3.71
N CYS A 97 8.60 3.87 2.47
CA CYS A 97 9.86 3.75 1.71
C CYS A 97 11.02 4.51 2.40
N MET A 98 10.77 5.71 2.92
CA MET A 98 11.77 6.48 3.68
C MET A 98 12.26 5.70 4.91
N GLY A 99 11.35 5.10 5.67
CA GLY A 99 11.72 4.30 6.84
C GLY A 99 12.43 2.99 6.49
N LEU A 100 12.18 2.42 5.29
CA LEU A 100 12.94 1.28 4.76
C LEU A 100 14.36 1.67 4.35
N LEU A 101 14.53 2.85 3.77
CA LEU A 101 15.83 3.41 3.38
C LEU A 101 16.64 3.95 4.56
N GLY A 102 16.03 4.08 5.74
CA GLY A 102 16.68 4.65 6.92
C GLY A 102 16.84 6.17 6.86
N ASP A 103 16.01 6.85 6.06
CA ASP A 103 16.02 8.32 5.93
C ASP A 103 15.73 8.99 7.28
N ALA A 104 16.58 9.91 7.74
CA ALA A 104 16.44 10.53 9.07
C ALA A 104 15.10 11.26 9.27
N ASP A 105 14.49 11.77 8.20
CA ASP A 105 13.27 12.58 8.24
C ASP A 105 11.98 11.73 8.21
N TRP A 106 12.09 10.41 8.08
CA TRP A 106 10.93 9.53 7.95
C TRP A 106 9.93 9.69 9.10
N ARG A 107 10.41 9.91 10.34
CA ARG A 107 9.56 10.10 11.53
C ARG A 107 8.75 11.39 11.46
N ALA A 108 9.39 12.50 11.10
CA ALA A 108 8.72 13.79 10.95
C ALA A 108 7.63 13.72 9.86
N ALA A 109 7.93 13.02 8.75
CA ALA A 109 6.94 12.77 7.71
C ALA A 109 5.79 11.86 8.18
N ALA A 110 6.08 10.85 9.01
CA ALA A 110 5.06 9.99 9.60
C ALA A 110 4.12 10.76 10.53
N ASP A 111 4.65 11.63 11.38
CA ASP A 111 3.87 12.48 12.28
C ASP A 111 2.99 13.46 11.50
N ALA A 112 3.54 14.08 10.44
CA ALA A 112 2.80 14.96 9.56
C ALA A 112 1.64 14.22 8.84
N LEU A 113 1.90 13.00 8.37
CA LEU A 113 0.86 12.13 7.81
C LEU A 113 -0.24 11.88 8.84
N LEU A 114 0.11 11.42 10.05
CA LEU A 114 -0.85 11.04 11.09
C LEU A 114 -1.70 12.20 11.62
N ALA A 115 -1.19 13.44 11.54
CA ALA A 115 -1.93 14.66 11.86
C ALA A 115 -2.97 15.04 10.78
N GLY A 116 -2.92 14.41 9.61
CA GLY A 116 -3.83 14.68 8.50
C GLY A 116 -5.28 14.22 8.76
N GLN A 117 -6.25 15.01 8.28
CA GLN A 117 -7.69 14.72 8.46
C GLN A 117 -8.21 13.52 7.65
N ARG A 118 -7.46 13.06 6.63
CA ARG A 118 -7.86 11.96 5.72
C ARG A 118 -7.14 10.65 6.01
N VAL A 119 -6.51 10.52 7.18
CA VAL A 119 -5.81 9.31 7.61
C VAL A 119 -6.80 8.21 7.96
N THR A 120 -6.59 7.02 7.41
CA THR A 120 -7.35 5.81 7.72
C THR A 120 -6.59 4.96 8.74
N ASP A 121 -7.27 4.01 9.36
CA ASP A 121 -6.64 3.07 10.29
C ASP A 121 -5.53 2.25 9.61
N SER A 122 -5.68 1.92 8.33
CA SER A 122 -4.63 1.25 7.54
C SER A 122 -3.36 2.10 7.43
N HIS A 123 -3.48 3.42 7.27
CA HIS A 123 -2.31 4.31 7.27
C HIS A 123 -1.64 4.34 8.65
N ARG A 124 -2.44 4.36 9.74
CA ARG A 124 -1.90 4.32 11.11
C ARG A 124 -1.16 3.01 11.37
N LEU A 125 -1.76 1.89 10.97
CA LEU A 125 -1.18 0.56 11.13
C LEU A 125 0.15 0.44 10.35
N LEU A 126 0.23 1.00 9.14
CA LEU A 126 1.47 1.01 8.37
C LEU A 126 2.60 1.76 9.10
N VAL A 127 2.31 2.94 9.66
CA VAL A 127 3.29 3.71 10.43
C VAL A 127 3.68 2.97 11.71
N GLN A 128 2.74 2.38 12.43
CA GLN A 128 3.02 1.58 13.62
C GLN A 128 3.91 0.37 13.31
N ALA A 129 3.63 -0.35 12.21
CA ALA A 129 4.45 -1.46 11.75
C ALA A 129 5.88 -1.02 11.42
N LEU A 130 6.03 0.16 10.81
CA LEU A 130 7.33 0.74 10.51
C LEU A 130 8.13 1.10 11.76
N VAL A 131 7.47 1.70 12.77
CA VAL A 131 8.06 1.98 14.09
C VAL A 131 8.53 0.69 14.75
N ALA A 132 7.64 -0.30 14.86
CA ALA A 132 7.95 -1.59 15.47
C ALA A 132 9.13 -2.28 14.81
N ARG A 133 9.21 -2.23 13.47
CA ARG A 133 10.33 -2.79 12.71
C ARG A 133 11.65 -2.09 13.05
N GLN A 134 11.68 -0.76 13.10
CA GLN A 134 12.91 -0.04 13.42
C GLN A 134 13.36 -0.26 14.87
N ASP A 135 12.42 -0.32 15.79
CA ASP A 135 12.71 -0.60 17.20
C ASP A 135 13.21 -2.03 17.37
N LEU A 136 12.67 -3.00 16.63
CA LEU A 136 13.16 -4.38 16.57
C LEU A 136 14.60 -4.44 16.02
N GLU A 137 14.88 -3.75 14.91
CA GLU A 137 16.22 -3.67 14.33
C GLU A 137 17.22 -3.02 15.31
N ARG A 138 16.79 -2.00 16.06
CA ARG A 138 17.61 -1.39 17.12
C ARG A 138 17.86 -2.38 18.25
N ALA A 139 16.83 -3.04 18.77
CA ALA A 139 16.97 -4.04 19.82
C ALA A 139 17.88 -5.20 19.41
N ALA A 140 17.80 -5.67 18.16
CA ALA A 140 18.68 -6.70 17.64
C ALA A 140 20.15 -6.25 17.58
N ARG A 141 20.41 -5.01 17.16
CA ARG A 141 21.77 -4.41 17.20
C ARG A 141 22.29 -4.23 18.63
N GLU A 142 21.43 -3.85 19.56
CA GLU A 142 21.83 -3.70 20.96
C GLU A 142 22.10 -5.06 21.62
N ALA A 143 21.28 -6.06 21.31
CA ALA A 143 21.45 -7.43 21.80
C ALA A 143 22.74 -8.06 21.29
N SER A 144 23.16 -7.77 20.04
CA SER A 144 24.43 -8.27 19.53
C SER A 144 25.64 -7.67 20.26
N VAL A 145 25.51 -6.47 20.81
CA VAL A 145 26.56 -5.79 21.60
C VAL A 145 26.51 -6.18 23.08
N LYS A 146 25.31 -6.24 23.67
CA LYS A 146 25.10 -6.43 25.11
C LYS A 146 24.88 -7.89 25.51
N GLY A 147 24.62 -8.78 24.55
CA GLY A 147 24.28 -10.19 24.77
C GLY A 147 22.87 -10.43 25.34
N VAL A 148 22.07 -9.38 25.53
CA VAL A 148 20.72 -9.45 26.10
C VAL A 148 19.75 -8.79 25.12
N TYR A 149 18.72 -9.53 24.73
CA TYR A 149 17.62 -9.04 23.91
C TYR A 149 16.45 -8.63 24.81
N ASP A 150 16.01 -7.38 24.65
CA ASP A 150 14.80 -6.86 25.27
C ASP A 150 13.79 -6.55 24.16
N GLU A 151 12.59 -7.10 24.25
CA GLU A 151 11.58 -6.96 23.21
C GLU A 151 10.92 -5.58 23.29
N PRO A 152 10.96 -4.76 22.22
CA PRO A 152 10.37 -3.43 22.24
C PRO A 152 8.85 -3.45 22.45
N ASP A 153 8.33 -2.52 23.26
CA ASP A 153 6.88 -2.39 23.50
C ASP A 153 6.09 -2.18 22.20
N SER A 154 6.65 -1.45 21.23
CA SER A 154 6.06 -1.24 19.90
C SER A 154 5.81 -2.55 19.14
N VAL A 155 6.66 -3.57 19.34
CA VAL A 155 6.50 -4.89 18.71
C VAL A 155 5.40 -5.66 19.41
N ARG A 156 5.40 -5.65 20.76
CA ARG A 156 4.37 -6.29 21.58
C ARG A 156 2.98 -5.73 21.27
N GLU A 157 2.83 -4.41 21.25
CA GLU A 157 1.58 -3.71 20.94
C GLU A 157 1.06 -4.09 19.55
N LEU A 158 1.94 -4.17 18.54
CA LEU A 158 1.57 -4.54 17.19
C LEU A 158 1.11 -6.00 17.08
N ILE A 159 1.74 -6.92 17.83
CA ILE A 159 1.35 -8.33 17.90
C ILE A 159 -0.04 -8.45 18.52
N GLU A 160 -0.28 -7.80 19.67
CA GLU A 160 -1.57 -7.79 20.36
C GLU A 160 -2.68 -7.19 19.49
N GLN A 161 -2.37 -6.14 18.72
CA GLN A 161 -3.32 -5.53 17.80
C GLN A 161 -3.67 -6.47 16.63
N ASN A 162 -2.67 -7.14 16.03
CA ASN A 162 -2.90 -8.14 14.98
C ASN A 162 -3.73 -9.33 15.48
N GLN A 163 -3.46 -9.82 16.69
CA GLN A 163 -4.24 -10.90 17.29
C GLN A 163 -5.71 -10.49 17.48
N ARG A 164 -5.97 -9.31 18.04
CA ARG A 164 -7.34 -8.78 18.19
C ARG A 164 -8.06 -8.63 16.85
N SER A 165 -7.38 -8.16 15.81
CA SER A 165 -7.97 -8.05 14.47
C SER A 165 -8.28 -9.41 13.84
N GLN A 166 -7.44 -10.42 14.05
CA GLN A 166 -7.69 -11.78 13.57
C GLN A 166 -8.86 -12.45 14.31
N GLU A 167 -8.93 -12.29 15.63
CA GLU A 167 -10.05 -12.81 16.45
C GLU A 167 -11.39 -12.18 16.07
N ALA A 168 -11.40 -10.87 15.80
CA ALA A 168 -12.58 -10.15 15.30
C ALA A 168 -13.02 -10.65 13.91
N ALA A 169 -12.07 -10.90 13.00
CA ALA A 169 -12.37 -11.44 11.67
C ALA A 169 -12.93 -12.88 11.72
N LEU A 170 -12.41 -13.72 12.62
CA LEU A 170 -12.89 -15.09 12.84
C LEU A 170 -14.30 -15.13 13.45
N THR A 171 -14.64 -14.18 14.32
CA THR A 171 -15.99 -14.05 14.91
C THR A 171 -17.00 -13.51 13.89
N ASP A 172 -16.61 -12.58 13.02
CA ASP A 172 -17.46 -12.06 11.94
C ASP A 172 -17.75 -13.12 10.86
N MET A 173 -16.75 -13.93 10.48
CA MET A 173 -16.95 -15.09 9.58
C MET A 173 -17.87 -16.17 10.17
N GLY A 174 -17.88 -16.32 11.49
CA GLY A 174 -18.82 -17.21 12.19
C GLY A 174 -20.26 -16.69 12.18
N ALA A 175 -20.47 -15.37 12.17
CA ALA A 175 -21.78 -14.73 12.09
C ALA A 175 -22.31 -14.64 10.64
N ALA A 176 -21.43 -14.46 9.66
CA ALA A 176 -21.77 -14.38 8.24
C ALA A 176 -22.30 -15.70 7.63
N ALA A 177 -22.09 -16.84 8.30
CA ALA A 177 -22.66 -18.13 7.88
C ALA A 177 -24.20 -18.22 8.00
N SER A 178 -24.87 -17.19 8.54
CA SER A 178 -26.33 -17.17 8.75
C SER A 178 -27.09 -16.02 8.07
N ALA A 179 -26.48 -15.27 7.13
CA ALA A 179 -27.16 -14.18 6.42
C ALA A 179 -26.97 -14.28 4.89
N PRO A 180 -28.00 -13.98 4.07
CA PRO A 180 -27.87 -14.02 2.62
C PRO A 180 -26.94 -12.90 2.14
N ALA A 181 -26.13 -13.23 1.13
CA ALA A 181 -25.07 -12.42 0.58
C ALA A 181 -25.50 -10.97 0.25
N ALA A 182 -25.08 -10.03 1.08
CA ALA A 182 -25.00 -8.62 0.73
C ALA A 182 -23.57 -8.29 0.31
N THR A 183 -23.43 -7.68 -0.86
CA THR A 183 -22.20 -7.23 -1.50
C THR A 183 -21.27 -6.50 -0.51
N ILE A 184 -20.15 -7.14 -0.19
CA ILE A 184 -19.06 -6.54 0.58
C ILE A 184 -18.34 -5.55 -0.34
N ALA A 185 -18.51 -4.24 -0.09
CA ALA A 185 -17.68 -3.22 -0.72
C ALA A 185 -16.24 -3.32 -0.16
N PRO A 186 -15.20 -3.43 -1.00
CA PRO A 186 -13.83 -3.54 -0.50
C PRO A 186 -13.36 -2.23 0.13
N ALA A 187 -12.98 -2.30 1.41
CA ALA A 187 -12.28 -1.25 2.13
C ALA A 187 -10.84 -1.10 1.58
N GLY A 188 -10.69 -0.30 0.53
CA GLY A 188 -9.38 -0.07 -0.09
C GLY A 188 -9.45 0.50 -1.50
N ALA A 189 -10.45 1.32 -1.81
CA ALA A 189 -10.55 1.97 -3.12
C ALA A 189 -9.49 3.08 -3.25
N TYR A 190 -8.28 2.70 -3.65
CA TYR A 190 -7.18 3.63 -3.96
C TYR A 190 -7.33 4.28 -5.34
N LEU A 191 -8.16 3.69 -6.21
CA LEU A 191 -8.49 4.19 -7.54
C LEU A 191 -9.97 4.54 -7.56
N ARG A 192 -10.30 5.80 -7.83
CA ARG A 192 -11.68 6.22 -8.11
C ARG A 192 -11.91 6.13 -9.61
N VAL A 193 -12.99 5.45 -10.01
CA VAL A 193 -13.54 5.47 -11.37
C VAL A 193 -14.32 6.77 -11.55
#